data_AF-Q8RRH3-F1
#
_entry.id   AF-Q8RRH3-F1
#
_cell.length_a   1.000
_cell.length_b   1.000
_cell.length_c   1.000
_cell.angle_alpha   90.00
_cell.angle_beta   90.00
_cell.angle_gamma   90.00
#
_symmetry.space_group_name_H-M   'P 1'
#
loop_
_entity.id
_entity.type
_entity.pdbx_description
1 polymer ?
#
loop_
_entity_poly.entity_id
_entity_poly.type
_entity_poly.pdbx_seq_one_letter_code
_entity_poly.pdbx_strand_id
1 'polypeptide(L)'
;PWNYFDARNIKNVEITNKLAFGPQGSPWGTAKLMSNNLTLGPNAVMDYSQFSNVTIHGNFINNQGTINYLVRGGNIETLSVGNAAVMSFNNDIDSATGFYKPLIKINSAQDLIKNKEHVLLKAKIIGYDNVSLGTNSISNANLIEQFNERLA
;
A
#
# COMPACT_ATOMS: atom_id res chain seq x y z
N PRO A 1 -2.07 -15.96 13.59
CA PRO A 1 -3.43 -15.69 13.04
C PRO A 1 -4.45 -15.77 14.18
N TRP A 2 -5.72 -15.42 13.92
CA TRP A 2 -6.83 -15.50 14.87
C TRP A 2 -6.73 -14.53 16.04
N ASN A 3 -6.05 -13.40 15.83
CA ASN A 3 -5.98 -12.28 16.76
C ASN A 3 -6.31 -10.97 16.03
N TYR A 4 -6.65 -9.95 16.80
CA TYR A 4 -6.96 -8.63 16.28
C TYR A 4 -6.17 -7.54 17.01
N PHE A 5 -5.86 -6.48 16.27
CA PHE A 5 -5.38 -5.21 16.79
C PHE A 5 -6.43 -4.15 16.47
N ASP A 6 -7.06 -3.60 17.51
CA ASP A 6 -8.10 -2.59 17.38
C ASP A 6 -7.60 -1.22 17.83
N ALA A 7 -7.34 -0.37 16.85
CA ALA A 7 -6.95 1.03 17.03
C ALA A 7 -7.99 1.98 16.41
N ARG A 8 -9.26 1.58 16.33
CA ARG A 8 -10.33 2.43 15.77
C ARG A 8 -10.56 3.73 16.58
N ASN A 9 -10.25 3.72 17.87
CA ASN A 9 -10.34 4.89 18.73
C ASN A 9 -9.05 5.74 18.75
N ILE A 10 -7.99 5.26 18.11
CA ILE A 10 -6.76 6.04 17.94
C ILE A 10 -6.87 6.83 16.64
N LYS A 11 -6.74 8.15 16.73
CA LYS A 11 -6.94 9.03 15.58
C LYS A 11 -6.02 8.66 14.42
N ASN A 12 -4.72 8.51 14.68
CA ASN A 12 -3.70 8.20 13.68
C ASN A 12 -2.79 7.07 14.18
N VAL A 13 -2.62 6.05 13.35
CA VAL A 13 -1.60 5.00 13.52
C VAL A 13 -0.54 5.20 12.44
N GLU A 14 0.73 5.19 12.81
CA GLU A 14 1.85 5.30 11.88
C GLU A 14 2.75 4.07 11.98
N ILE A 15 3.07 3.49 10.84
CA ILE A 15 4.07 2.44 10.69
C ILE A 15 5.35 3.08 10.15
N THR A 16 6.43 3.00 10.91
CA THR A 16 7.71 3.64 10.56
C THR A 16 8.75 2.70 9.98
N ASN A 17 8.51 1.38 10.03
CA ASN A 17 9.46 0.38 9.57
C ASN A 17 8.78 -0.78 8.83
N LYS A 18 8.12 -1.70 9.53
CA LYS A 18 7.48 -2.86 8.90
C LYS A 18 6.16 -3.23 9.55
N LEU A 19 5.14 -3.43 8.72
CA LEU A 19 3.87 -4.05 9.06
C LEU A 19 3.76 -5.38 8.31
N ALA A 20 3.70 -6.49 9.03
CA ALA A 20 3.56 -7.81 8.43
C ALA A 20 2.66 -8.70 9.30
N PHE A 21 2.02 -9.67 8.64
CA PHE A 21 1.02 -10.53 9.27
C PHE A 21 1.44 -12.00 9.23
N GLY A 22 1.41 -12.65 10.40
CA GLY A 22 1.69 -14.09 10.54
C GLY A 22 3.17 -14.48 10.37
N PRO A 23 3.45 -15.80 10.34
CA PRO A 23 4.79 -16.32 10.09
C PRO A 23 5.30 -15.84 8.73
N GLN A 24 6.52 -15.30 8.69
CA GLN A 24 7.12 -14.85 7.43
C GLN A 24 7.34 -16.06 6.51
N GLY A 25 6.89 -15.96 5.25
CA GLY A 25 7.06 -16.99 4.21
C GLY A 25 5.84 -17.90 3.97
N SER A 26 5.08 -18.25 5.01
CA SER A 26 3.84 -19.05 4.86
C SER A 26 2.73 -18.54 5.80
N PRO A 27 2.15 -17.36 5.50
CA PRO A 27 1.02 -16.86 6.25
C PRO A 27 -0.21 -17.76 6.04
N TRP A 28 -0.90 -18.06 7.14
CA TRP A 28 -2.14 -18.85 7.17
C TRP A 28 -3.10 -18.27 8.19
N GLY A 29 -4.40 -18.57 8.05
CA GLY A 29 -5.46 -17.97 8.86
C GLY A 29 -5.59 -16.46 8.66
N THR A 30 -6.38 -15.79 9.51
CA THR A 30 -6.62 -14.35 9.37
C THR A 30 -6.19 -13.60 10.63
N ALA A 31 -5.37 -12.56 10.47
CA ALA A 31 -5.15 -11.55 11.52
C ALA A 31 -5.87 -10.27 11.12
N LYS A 32 -6.45 -9.56 12.10
CA LYS A 32 -7.23 -8.36 11.85
C LYS A 32 -6.52 -7.12 12.38
N LEU A 33 -6.40 -6.08 11.57
CA LEU A 33 -5.97 -4.74 12.00
C LEU A 33 -7.10 -3.76 11.67
N MET A 34 -7.59 -3.05 12.67
CA MET A 34 -8.61 -2.02 12.51
C MET A 34 -8.04 -0.69 12.97
N SER A 35 -8.15 0.34 12.15
CA SER A 35 -7.64 1.69 12.45
C SER A 35 -8.62 2.76 12.01
N ASN A 36 -8.54 3.93 12.63
CA ASN A 36 -9.19 5.12 12.08
C ASN A 36 -8.39 5.61 10.86
N ASN A 37 -7.23 6.24 11.09
CA ASN A 37 -6.29 6.58 10.02
C ASN A 37 -5.04 5.70 10.13
N LEU A 38 -4.48 5.30 8.99
CA LEU A 38 -3.22 4.56 8.89
C LEU A 38 -2.24 5.28 7.98
N THR A 39 -1.03 5.50 8.45
CA THR A 39 0.09 6.06 7.68
C THR A 39 1.21 5.02 7.58
N LEU A 40 1.68 4.75 6.36
CA LEU A 40 3.00 4.18 6.13
C LEU A 40 3.98 5.34 6.00
N GLY A 41 4.93 5.42 6.92
CA GLY A 41 5.98 6.42 6.90
C GLY A 41 7.04 6.14 5.82
N PRO A 42 8.02 7.06 5.66
CA PRO A 42 9.07 6.92 4.65
C PRO A 42 9.83 5.61 4.77
N ASN A 43 9.95 4.89 3.67
CA ASN A 43 10.58 3.56 3.56
C ASN A 43 9.91 2.46 4.41
N ALA A 44 8.75 2.72 5.02
CA ALA A 44 8.02 1.69 5.73
C ALA A 44 7.47 0.65 4.75
N VAL A 45 7.48 -0.62 5.14
CA VAL A 45 7.03 -1.73 4.31
C VAL A 45 5.79 -2.37 4.91
N MET A 46 4.75 -2.56 4.09
CA MET A 46 3.54 -3.28 4.46
C MET A 46 3.40 -4.54 3.62
N ASP A 47 3.49 -5.71 4.24
CA ASP A 47 3.17 -6.99 3.58
C ASP A 47 1.67 -7.24 3.68
N TYR A 48 0.97 -7.25 2.55
CA TYR A 48 -0.49 -7.32 2.48
C TYR A 48 -0.97 -8.52 1.64
N SER A 49 -2.01 -9.20 2.13
CA SER A 49 -2.56 -10.42 1.53
C SER A 49 -3.94 -10.73 2.07
N GLN A 50 -4.60 -11.74 1.51
CA GLN A 50 -5.88 -12.28 2.02
C GLN A 50 -5.83 -12.75 3.49
N PHE A 51 -4.63 -12.97 4.05
CA PHE A 51 -4.44 -13.33 5.46
C PHE A 51 -4.39 -12.11 6.39
N SER A 52 -4.33 -10.91 5.80
CA SER A 52 -4.18 -9.61 6.45
C SER A 52 -5.50 -8.86 6.34
N ASN A 53 -6.42 -9.03 7.30
CA ASN A 53 -7.68 -8.29 7.28
C ASN A 53 -7.45 -6.87 7.82
N VAL A 54 -7.10 -5.94 6.94
CA VAL A 54 -6.86 -4.54 7.28
C VAL A 54 -8.12 -3.71 6.98
N THR A 55 -8.69 -3.12 8.02
CA THR A 55 -9.83 -2.21 7.92
C THR A 55 -9.39 -0.80 8.32
N ILE A 56 -9.49 0.15 7.38
CA ILE A 56 -9.16 1.56 7.61
C ILE A 56 -10.45 2.37 7.47
N HIS A 57 -10.97 2.90 8.58
CA HIS A 57 -12.26 3.62 8.59
C HIS A 57 -12.17 5.03 7.99
N GLY A 58 -11.08 5.71 8.27
CA GLY A 58 -10.79 7.06 7.81
C GLY A 58 -9.86 7.05 6.60
N ASN A 59 -8.71 7.70 6.76
CA ASN A 59 -7.75 7.93 5.68
C ASN A 59 -6.58 6.95 5.72
N PHE A 60 -6.07 6.64 4.54
CA PHE A 60 -4.81 5.95 4.35
C PHE A 60 -3.79 6.90 3.72
N ILE A 61 -2.57 6.93 4.26
CA ILE A 61 -1.47 7.69 3.68
C ILE A 61 -0.30 6.74 3.47
N ASN A 62 0.13 6.60 2.22
CA ASN A 62 1.43 6.01 1.92
C ASN A 62 2.42 7.14 1.65
N ASN A 63 3.23 7.49 2.65
CA ASN A 63 4.24 8.52 2.56
C ASN A 63 5.59 7.89 2.20
N GLN A 64 5.81 7.62 0.90
CA GLN A 64 7.05 7.05 0.38
C GLN A 64 7.40 5.68 1.00
N GLY A 65 6.38 4.92 1.41
CA GLY A 65 6.49 3.52 1.81
C GLY A 65 6.12 2.56 0.68
N THR A 66 6.28 1.26 0.92
CA THR A 66 6.01 0.22 -0.08
C THR A 66 4.97 -0.78 0.46
N ILE A 67 3.92 -1.04 -0.32
CA ILE A 67 2.97 -2.13 -0.06
C ILE A 67 3.35 -3.33 -0.92
N ASN A 68 3.70 -4.43 -0.30
CA ASN A 68 3.96 -5.71 -0.96
C ASN A 68 2.69 -6.55 -0.97
N TYR A 69 2.03 -6.68 -2.12
CA TYR A 69 0.91 -7.59 -2.30
C TYR A 69 1.42 -9.00 -2.56
N LEU A 70 0.83 -9.98 -1.86
CA LEU A 70 1.09 -11.39 -2.08
C LEU A 70 0.02 -12.02 -2.96
N VAL A 71 0.42 -12.59 -4.09
CA VAL A 71 -0.48 -13.38 -4.94
C VAL A 71 -0.77 -14.74 -4.30
N ARG A 72 -2.06 -15.09 -4.21
CA ARG A 72 -2.55 -16.40 -3.74
C ARG A 72 -3.72 -16.87 -4.58
N GLY A 73 -3.62 -18.11 -5.08
CA GLY A 73 -4.63 -18.68 -5.98
C GLY A 73 -4.87 -17.82 -7.23
N GLY A 74 -3.82 -17.11 -7.69
CA GLY A 74 -3.87 -16.17 -8.80
C GLY A 74 -4.67 -14.89 -8.57
N ASN A 75 -4.93 -14.53 -7.30
CA ASN A 75 -5.61 -13.30 -6.90
C ASN A 75 -4.77 -12.49 -5.90
N ILE A 76 -5.16 -11.24 -5.74
CA ILE A 76 -4.69 -10.32 -4.70
C ILE A 76 -5.86 -9.90 -3.81
N GLU A 77 -5.56 -9.47 -2.59
CA GLU A 77 -6.55 -8.86 -1.70
C GLU A 77 -6.61 -7.35 -1.95
N THR A 78 -7.80 -6.77 -2.03
CA THR A 78 -7.96 -5.31 -2.18
C THR A 78 -7.77 -4.62 -0.83
N LEU A 79 -6.92 -3.59 -0.76
CA LEU A 79 -6.84 -2.71 0.41
C LEU A 79 -8.02 -1.72 0.38
N SER A 80 -8.96 -1.89 1.33
CA SER A 80 -10.16 -1.05 1.42
C SER A 80 -9.99 0.09 2.40
N VAL A 81 -10.21 1.32 1.93
CA VAL A 81 -10.07 2.58 2.69
C VAL A 81 -11.42 3.30 2.74
N GLY A 82 -11.89 3.62 3.95
CA GLY A 82 -13.22 4.16 4.17
C GLY A 82 -13.45 5.59 3.69
N ASN A 83 -12.39 6.40 3.57
CA ASN A 83 -12.48 7.78 3.09
C ASN A 83 -11.50 8.07 1.94
N ALA A 84 -10.32 8.62 2.22
CA ALA A 84 -9.35 9.02 1.20
C ALA A 84 -8.04 8.24 1.34
N ALA A 85 -7.39 7.97 0.21
CA ALA A 85 -6.03 7.46 0.17
C ALA A 85 -5.10 8.52 -0.44
N VAL A 86 -3.89 8.67 0.10
CA VAL A 86 -2.85 9.53 -0.48
C VAL A 86 -1.62 8.69 -0.78
N MET A 87 -1.12 8.79 -2.00
CA MET A 87 0.08 8.13 -2.50
C MET A 87 1.16 9.17 -2.76
N SER A 88 2.03 9.37 -1.76
CA SER A 88 3.16 10.30 -1.87
C SER A 88 4.43 9.56 -2.27
N PHE A 89 5.13 10.05 -3.27
CA PHE A 89 6.36 9.49 -3.82
C PHE A 89 7.40 10.58 -4.09
N ASN A 90 8.64 10.16 -4.35
CA ASN A 90 9.76 11.02 -4.67
C ASN A 90 10.45 10.55 -5.97
N ASN A 91 11.43 11.32 -6.43
CA ASN A 91 12.24 11.02 -7.62
C ASN A 91 13.56 10.30 -7.27
N ASP A 92 13.69 9.75 -6.06
CA ASP A 92 14.89 9.02 -5.68
C ASP A 92 15.00 7.73 -6.49
N ILE A 93 16.17 7.51 -7.08
CA ILE A 93 16.50 6.28 -7.79
C ILE A 93 17.16 5.31 -6.81
N ASP A 94 16.63 4.10 -6.74
CA ASP A 94 17.25 3.00 -6.00
C ASP A 94 18.51 2.57 -6.76
N SER A 95 19.67 2.73 -6.14
CA SER A 95 20.96 2.41 -6.74
C SER A 95 21.11 0.92 -7.08
N ALA A 96 20.36 0.03 -6.43
CA ALA A 96 20.42 -1.41 -6.70
C ALA A 96 19.65 -1.79 -7.97
N THR A 97 18.59 -1.05 -8.32
CA THR A 97 17.73 -1.36 -9.47
C THR A 97 17.92 -0.41 -10.64
N GLY A 98 18.35 0.83 -10.38
CA GLY A 98 18.38 1.90 -11.38
C GLY A 98 17.00 2.53 -11.66
N PHE A 99 15.98 2.18 -10.87
CA PHE A 99 14.60 2.67 -11.03
C PHE A 99 14.12 3.41 -9.77
N TYR A 100 12.99 4.11 -9.87
CA TYR A 100 12.32 4.70 -8.71
C TYR A 100 11.95 3.61 -7.69
N LYS A 101 11.96 3.99 -6.40
CA LYS A 101 11.40 3.12 -5.36
C LYS A 101 9.89 2.93 -5.61
N PRO A 102 9.40 1.68 -5.69
CA PRO A 102 7.99 1.45 -5.94
C PRO A 102 7.17 1.68 -4.67
N LEU A 103 5.97 2.24 -4.85
CA LEU A 103 4.97 2.38 -3.80
C LEU A 103 4.16 1.09 -3.61
N ILE A 104 4.05 0.29 -4.67
CA ILE A 104 3.37 -1.00 -4.65
C ILE A 104 4.25 -2.02 -5.38
N LYS A 105 4.43 -3.18 -4.75
CA LYS A 105 5.04 -4.36 -5.35
C LYS A 105 4.03 -5.51 -5.38
N ILE A 106 3.86 -6.18 -6.51
CA ILE A 106 3.07 -7.42 -6.61
C ILE A 106 4.02 -8.60 -6.67
N ASN A 107 4.23 -9.26 -5.53
CA ASN A 107 5.09 -10.43 -5.46
C ASN A 107 4.42 -11.63 -6.12
N SER A 108 5.16 -12.31 -6.99
CA SER A 108 4.68 -13.40 -7.84
C SER A 108 3.58 -12.98 -8.83
N ALA A 109 3.70 -11.79 -9.43
CA ALA A 109 2.75 -11.29 -10.42
C ALA A 109 2.53 -12.24 -11.62
N GLN A 110 3.50 -13.09 -11.95
CA GLN A 110 3.37 -14.12 -12.99
C GLN A 110 2.25 -15.15 -12.71
N ASP A 111 1.87 -15.31 -11.44
CA ASP A 111 0.84 -16.26 -11.01
C ASP A 111 -0.57 -15.66 -11.09
N LEU A 112 -0.71 -14.37 -11.41
CA LEU A 112 -2.02 -13.72 -11.52
C LEU A 112 -2.86 -14.33 -12.64
N ILE A 113 -4.17 -14.47 -12.38
CA ILE A 113 -5.15 -14.81 -13.41
C ILE A 113 -5.13 -13.69 -14.47
N LYS A 114 -4.82 -14.05 -15.71
CA LYS A 114 -4.80 -13.12 -16.85
C LYS A 114 -6.22 -12.71 -17.25
N ASN A 115 -6.32 -11.57 -17.93
CA ASN A 115 -7.59 -11.02 -18.47
C ASN A 115 -8.65 -10.80 -17.39
N LYS A 116 -8.21 -10.56 -16.14
CA LYS A 116 -9.04 -10.25 -15.00
C LYS A 116 -8.56 -8.94 -14.38
N GLU A 117 -9.49 -8.08 -14.01
CA GLU A 117 -9.18 -6.90 -13.20
C GLU A 117 -8.80 -7.33 -11.77
N HIS A 118 -7.62 -6.90 -11.34
CA HIS A 118 -7.10 -7.10 -9.98
C HIS A 118 -7.06 -5.75 -9.28
N VAL A 119 -8.04 -5.48 -8.42
CA VAL A 119 -8.15 -4.19 -7.72
C VAL A 119 -7.20 -4.17 -6.54
N LEU A 120 -6.14 -3.36 -6.61
CA LEU A 120 -5.15 -3.21 -5.53
C LEU A 120 -5.72 -2.44 -4.34
N LEU A 121 -6.32 -1.27 -4.59
CA LEU A 121 -6.80 -0.37 -3.55
C LEU A 121 -8.13 0.25 -3.95
N LYS A 122 -9.02 0.41 -2.96
CA LYS A 122 -10.31 1.09 -3.11
C LYS A 122 -10.49 2.14 -2.03
N ALA A 123 -10.75 3.38 -2.45
CA ALA A 123 -11.08 4.52 -1.60
C ALA A 123 -12.15 5.39 -2.27
N LYS A 124 -12.74 6.35 -1.56
CA LYS A 124 -13.65 7.34 -2.20
C LYS A 124 -12.90 8.27 -3.13
N ILE A 125 -11.70 8.67 -2.70
CA ILE A 125 -10.79 9.55 -3.45
C ILE A 125 -9.37 9.03 -3.24
N ILE A 126 -8.58 8.98 -4.32
CA ILE A 126 -7.16 8.67 -4.27
C ILE A 126 -6.40 9.91 -4.77
N GLY A 127 -5.60 10.50 -3.88
CA GLY A 127 -4.69 11.59 -4.21
C GLY A 127 -3.28 11.06 -4.48
N TYR A 128 -2.56 11.75 -5.35
CA TYR A 128 -1.18 11.45 -5.73
C TYR A 128 -0.34 12.69 -5.49
N ASP A 129 0.89 12.51 -5.00
CA ASP A 129 1.76 13.63 -4.63
C ASP A 129 3.22 13.28 -4.89
N ASN A 130 3.94 14.17 -5.59
CA ASN A 130 5.39 14.04 -5.77
C ASN A 130 6.10 15.06 -4.89
N VAL A 131 6.61 14.60 -3.74
CA VAL A 131 7.24 15.46 -2.75
C VAL A 131 8.56 16.07 -3.22
N SER A 132 9.17 15.54 -4.29
CA SER A 132 10.41 16.08 -4.87
C SER A 132 10.19 17.35 -5.70
N LEU A 133 8.94 17.65 -6.11
CA LEU A 133 8.65 18.81 -6.96
C LEU A 133 8.48 20.12 -6.19
N GLY A 134 8.43 20.07 -4.85
CA GLY A 134 8.19 21.26 -4.03
C GLY A 134 6.81 21.87 -4.31
N THR A 135 6.72 23.19 -4.42
CA THR A 135 5.45 23.90 -4.72
C THR A 135 5.14 23.98 -6.22
N ASN A 136 5.87 23.26 -7.07
CA ASN A 136 5.63 23.29 -8.51
C ASN A 136 4.35 22.54 -8.84
N SER A 137 3.33 23.28 -9.29
CA SER A 137 2.05 22.71 -9.70
C SER A 137 2.21 21.90 -10.99
N ILE A 138 2.06 20.58 -10.88
CA ILE A 138 1.87 19.69 -12.03
C ILE A 138 0.44 19.16 -12.05
N SER A 139 -0.05 18.75 -13.23
CA SER A 139 -1.43 18.27 -13.37
C SER A 139 -1.62 16.91 -12.69
N ASN A 140 -2.85 16.63 -12.23
CA ASN A 140 -3.20 15.33 -11.64
C ASN A 140 -2.97 14.15 -12.61
N ALA A 141 -3.16 14.34 -13.91
CA ALA A 141 -2.90 13.30 -14.91
C ALA A 141 -1.41 12.90 -14.92
N ASN A 142 -0.52 13.90 -14.86
CA ASN A 142 0.92 13.67 -14.81
C ASN A 142 1.34 12.95 -13.50
N LEU A 143 0.72 13.28 -12.37
CA LEU A 143 0.95 12.58 -11.09
C LEU A 143 0.52 11.11 -11.14
N ILE A 144 -0.58 10.78 -11.81
CA ILE A 144 -1.02 9.39 -11.99
C ILE A 144 -0.04 8.60 -12.87
N GLU A 145 0.46 9.21 -13.95
CA GLU A 145 1.48 8.58 -14.80
C GLU A 145 2.77 8.28 -14.03
N GLN A 146 3.28 9.25 -13.25
CA GLN A 146 4.44 9.04 -12.39
C GLN A 146 4.19 7.98 -11.31
N PHE A 147 2.98 7.93 -10.75
CA PHE A 147 2.60 6.87 -9.82
C PHE A 147 2.67 5.49 -10.49
N ASN A 148 2.20 5.36 -11.73
CA ASN A 148 2.22 4.09 -12.46
C ASN A 148 3.64 3.57 -12.72
N GLU A 149 4.63 4.45 -12.89
CA GLU A 149 6.06 4.10 -12.97
C GLU A 149 6.62 3.52 -11.66
N ARG A 150 5.87 3.62 -10.55
CA ARG A 150 6.23 3.14 -9.21
C ARG A 150 5.39 1.94 -8.78
N LEU A 151 4.79 1.25 -9.75
CA LEU A 151 4.19 -0.06 -9.60
C LEU A 151 5.16 -1.11 -10.15
N ALA A 152 5.52 -2.11 -9.34
CA ALA A 152 6.49 -3.14 -9.69
C ALA A 152 5.95 -4.57 -9.48
#